data_AF-A0A261QZW3-F1
#
_entry.id   AF-A0A261QZW3-F1
#
_cell.length_a   1.000
_cell.length_b   1.000
_cell.length_c   1.000
_cell.angle_alpha   90.00
_cell.angle_beta   90.00
_cell.angle_gamma   90.00
#
_symmetry.space_group_name_H-M   'P 1'
#
loop_
_entity.id
_entity.type
_entity.pdbx_description
1 polymer ?
#
loop_
_entity_poly.entity_id
_entity_poly.type
_entity_poly.pdbx_seq_one_letter_code
_entity_poly.pdbx_strand_id
1 'polypeptide(L)'
;MKGRTVSREQKRFHDMLCQHVGCIACRKEGLYNTWTSIHHIDGRTKPEAHWLVLPLCAGHHQDGTGGKWMIAVHPYKARFEAEYGRQRTLLVACIEWLLAHDFEVPEGAMQAAGLKVPA
;
A
#
# COMPACT_ATOMS: atom_id res chain seq x y z
N MET A 1 -8.89 -13.01 13.93
CA MET A 1 -7.65 -13.05 14.74
C MET A 1 -7.23 -11.62 15.08
N LYS A 2 -6.85 -11.35 16.33
CA LYS A 2 -6.33 -10.04 16.73
C LYS A 2 -4.92 -9.89 16.14
N GLY A 3 -4.72 -8.92 15.24
CA GLY A 3 -3.40 -8.59 14.70
C GLY A 3 -2.49 -7.98 15.76
N ARG A 4 -1.22 -7.76 15.42
CA ARG A 4 -0.33 -6.93 16.24
C ARG A 4 -0.90 -5.51 16.32
N THR A 5 -0.56 -4.80 17.40
CA THR A 5 -0.91 -3.39 17.55
C THR A 5 -0.01 -2.56 16.63
N VAL A 6 -0.62 -1.67 15.87
CA VAL A 6 0.09 -0.71 15.00
C VAL A 6 0.82 0.31 15.88
N SER A 7 2.13 0.50 15.67
CA SER A 7 2.90 1.53 16.37
C SER A 7 2.52 2.94 15.88
N ARG A 8 2.90 3.98 16.63
CA ARG A 8 2.68 5.37 16.20
C ARG A 8 3.37 5.68 14.87
N GLU A 9 4.58 5.18 14.67
CA GLU A 9 5.36 5.38 13.45
C GLU A 9 4.74 4.64 12.25
N GLN A 10 4.29 3.40 12.45
CA GLN A 10 3.55 2.64 11.43
C GLN A 10 2.25 3.35 11.03
N LYS A 11 1.55 3.91 12.01
CA LYS A 11 0.36 4.72 11.72
C LYS A 11 0.69 5.98 10.92
N ARG A 12 1.78 6.70 11.25
CA ARG A 12 2.26 7.85 10.44
C ARG A 12 2.51 7.41 8.99
N PHE A 13 3.15 6.26 8.79
CA PHE A 13 3.36 5.71 7.45
C PHE A 13 2.05 5.40 6.72
N HIS A 14 1.08 4.77 7.40
CA HIS A 14 -0.26 4.52 6.82
C HIS A 14 -0.95 5.82 6.40
N ASP A 15 -0.91 6.82 7.28
CA ASP A 15 -1.53 8.12 7.03
C ASP A 15 -0.87 8.79 5.81
N MET A 16 0.47 8.76 5.67
CA MET A 16 1.18 9.29 4.50
C MET A 16 0.82 8.57 3.21
N LEU A 17 0.75 7.24 3.23
CA LEU A 17 0.33 6.45 2.09
C LEU A 17 -1.08 6.86 1.62
N CYS A 18 -2.05 6.96 2.53
CA CYS A 18 -3.42 7.32 2.14
C CYS A 18 -3.54 8.77 1.68
N GLN A 19 -2.89 9.72 2.37
CA GLN A 19 -3.06 11.15 2.13
C GLN A 19 -2.31 11.66 0.90
N HIS A 20 -1.12 11.11 0.63
CA HIS A 20 -0.23 11.64 -0.40
C HIS A 20 -0.07 10.69 -1.58
N VAL A 21 0.06 9.38 -1.32
CA VAL A 21 0.06 8.40 -2.41
C VAL A 21 -1.37 8.15 -2.88
N GLY A 22 -2.34 7.91 -2.01
CA GLY A 22 -3.67 7.45 -2.44
C GLY A 22 -3.60 6.09 -3.15
N CYS A 23 -4.64 5.71 -3.89
CA CYS A 23 -4.76 4.35 -4.43
C CYS A 23 -3.66 4.06 -5.45
N ILE A 24 -2.75 3.14 -5.11
CA ILE A 24 -1.63 2.82 -5.99
C ILE A 24 -2.08 2.18 -7.31
N ALA A 25 -3.18 1.43 -7.31
CA ALA A 25 -3.76 0.88 -8.54
C ALA A 25 -4.40 1.98 -9.42
N CYS A 26 -5.15 2.92 -8.84
CA CYS A 26 -5.62 4.10 -9.58
C CYS A 26 -4.46 4.88 -10.20
N ARG A 27 -3.33 5.03 -9.48
CA ARG A 27 -2.15 5.70 -10.05
C ARG A 27 -1.58 4.97 -11.27
N LYS A 28 -1.60 3.63 -11.29
CA LYS A 28 -1.19 2.84 -12.47
C LYS A 28 -2.12 3.07 -13.67
N GLU A 29 -3.38 3.40 -13.41
CA GLU A 29 -4.36 3.81 -14.40
C GLU A 29 -4.29 5.31 -14.76
N GLY A 30 -3.32 6.07 -14.22
CA GLY A 30 -3.19 7.51 -14.44
C GLY A 30 -4.17 8.37 -13.64
N LEU A 31 -4.84 7.79 -12.63
CA LEU A 31 -5.82 8.45 -11.77
C LEU A 31 -5.24 8.73 -10.37
N TYR A 32 -5.74 9.78 -9.72
CA TYR A 32 -5.40 10.09 -8.33
C TYR A 32 -6.65 10.01 -7.44
N ASN A 33 -6.59 9.18 -6.40
CA ASN A 33 -7.70 8.96 -5.48
C ASN A 33 -7.18 8.71 -4.06
N THR A 34 -7.46 9.63 -3.13
CA THR A 34 -7.05 9.54 -1.72
C THR A 34 -8.10 8.90 -0.80
N TRP A 35 -9.26 8.53 -1.33
CA TRP A 35 -10.28 7.78 -0.58
C TRP A 35 -9.88 6.30 -0.50
N THR A 36 -8.89 6.03 0.34
CA THR A 36 -8.27 4.72 0.48
C THR A 36 -8.29 4.18 1.89
N SER A 37 -8.17 2.86 1.98
CA SER A 37 -7.93 2.13 3.22
C SER A 37 -6.66 1.30 3.09
N ILE A 38 -6.07 0.92 4.22
CA ILE A 38 -4.85 0.14 4.28
C ILE A 38 -5.15 -1.34 4.00
N HIS A 39 -4.53 -1.85 2.95
CA HIS A 39 -4.45 -3.25 2.62
C HIS A 39 -3.16 -3.86 3.17
N HIS A 40 -3.24 -4.99 3.90
CA HIS A 40 -2.07 -5.72 4.38
C HIS A 40 -1.67 -6.81 3.38
N ILE A 41 -0.43 -6.76 2.88
CA ILE A 41 0.08 -7.66 1.83
C ILE A 41 0.20 -9.11 2.32
N ASP A 42 0.56 -9.30 3.59
CA ASP A 42 0.96 -10.59 4.16
C ASP A 42 0.44 -10.77 5.59
N GLY A 43 -0.86 -10.55 5.76
CA GLY A 43 -1.54 -10.67 7.05
C GLY A 43 -1.18 -9.58 8.05
N ARG A 44 -1.56 -9.78 9.32
CA ARG A 44 -1.48 -8.74 10.37
C ARG A 44 -0.67 -9.16 11.61
N THR A 45 0.04 -10.28 11.54
CA THR A 45 0.71 -10.90 12.72
C THR A 45 2.23 -10.94 12.64
N LYS A 46 2.82 -10.89 11.44
CA LYS A 46 4.28 -10.87 11.25
C LYS A 46 4.90 -9.57 11.78
N PRO A 47 6.19 -9.55 12.20
CA PRO A 47 6.84 -8.35 12.73
C PRO A 47 6.71 -7.12 11.82
N GLU A 48 6.85 -7.32 10.51
CA GLU A 48 6.80 -6.26 9.50
C GLU A 48 5.39 -6.02 8.93
N ALA A 49 4.36 -6.68 9.44
CA ALA A 49 3.03 -6.70 8.80
C ALA A 49 2.47 -5.30 8.55
N HIS A 50 2.68 -4.36 9.47
CA HIS A 50 2.19 -2.99 9.34
C HIS A 50 3.10 -2.08 8.51
N TRP A 51 4.28 -2.54 8.10
CA TRP A 51 5.09 -1.87 7.07
C TRP A 51 4.73 -2.38 5.67
N LEU A 52 4.30 -3.65 5.59
CA LEU A 52 3.96 -4.34 4.36
C LEU A 52 2.51 -4.11 3.95
N VAL A 53 2.22 -2.89 3.53
CA VAL A 53 0.86 -2.43 3.23
C VAL A 53 0.74 -1.65 1.94
N LEU A 54 -0.48 -1.53 1.40
CA LEU A 54 -0.80 -0.67 0.25
C LEU A 54 -1.99 0.25 0.58
N PRO A 55 -1.98 1.51 0.11
CA PRO A 55 -3.18 2.34 0.05
C PRO A 55 -4.03 1.90 -1.15
N LEU A 56 -5.25 1.39 -0.92
CA LEU A 56 -6.18 1.01 -1.97
C LEU A 56 -7.56 1.65 -1.76
N CYS A 57 -8.17 2.13 -2.84
CA CYS A 57 -9.57 2.57 -2.81
C CYS A 57 -10.50 1.37 -2.64
N ALA A 58 -11.77 1.59 -2.33
CA ALA A 58 -12.74 0.51 -2.13
C ALA A 58 -12.72 -0.49 -3.32
N GLY A 59 -12.89 0.00 -4.55
CA GLY A 59 -12.97 -0.85 -5.75
C GLY A 59 -11.71 -1.65 -6.08
N HIS A 60 -10.51 -1.16 -5.73
CA HIS A 60 -9.26 -1.93 -5.89
C HIS A 60 -8.95 -2.78 -4.64
N HIS A 61 -9.58 -2.53 -3.50
CA HIS A 61 -9.38 -3.29 -2.28
C HIS A 61 -10.32 -4.51 -2.19
N GLN A 62 -11.62 -4.32 -2.42
CA GLN A 62 -12.66 -5.33 -2.20
C GLN A 62 -13.63 -5.39 -3.39
N ASP A 63 -13.80 -6.59 -3.94
CA ASP A 63 -14.74 -6.84 -5.04
C ASP A 63 -16.17 -6.39 -4.69
N GLY A 64 -16.89 -5.89 -5.70
CA GLY A 64 -18.27 -5.41 -5.56
C GLY A 64 -18.43 -4.03 -4.90
N THR A 65 -17.35 -3.34 -4.54
CA THR A 65 -17.42 -2.00 -3.91
C THR A 65 -17.06 -0.84 -4.86
N GLY A 66 -16.63 -1.16 -6.08
CA GLY A 66 -16.28 -0.20 -7.14
C GLY A 66 -17.00 -0.47 -8.46
N GLY A 67 -16.56 0.20 -9.53
CA GLY A 67 -17.05 -0.07 -10.88
C GLY A 67 -16.73 -1.50 -11.34
N LYS A 68 -17.59 -2.10 -12.17
CA LYS A 68 -17.44 -3.50 -12.62
C LYS A 68 -16.14 -3.79 -13.40
N TRP A 69 -15.48 -2.76 -13.90
CA TRP A 69 -14.20 -2.84 -14.60
C TRP A 69 -12.99 -2.84 -13.66
N MET A 70 -13.18 -2.50 -12.38
CA MET A 70 -12.08 -2.46 -11.42
C MET A 70 -11.70 -3.86 -10.96
N ILE A 71 -10.42 -4.17 -11.00
CA ILE A 71 -9.89 -5.44 -10.50
C ILE A 71 -9.51 -5.26 -9.04
N ALA A 72 -10.28 -5.83 -8.11
CA ALA A 72 -9.97 -5.82 -6.69
C ALA A 72 -8.89 -6.85 -6.32
N VAL A 73 -8.03 -6.52 -5.34
CA VAL A 73 -7.07 -7.49 -4.79
C VAL A 73 -7.78 -8.62 -4.02
N HIS A 74 -8.91 -8.32 -3.36
CA HIS A 74 -9.74 -9.34 -2.71
C HIS A 74 -11.00 -9.61 -3.51
N PRO A 75 -11.24 -10.85 -3.98
CA PRO A 75 -10.41 -12.05 -3.80
C PRO A 75 -9.36 -12.25 -4.92
N TYR A 76 -9.32 -11.40 -5.95
CA TYR A 76 -8.60 -11.67 -7.20
C TYR A 76 -7.13 -11.26 -7.21
N LYS A 77 -6.38 -11.56 -6.15
CA LYS A 77 -4.96 -11.16 -6.00
C LYS A 77 -4.12 -11.42 -7.25
N ALA A 78 -4.22 -12.60 -7.84
CA ALA A 78 -3.42 -12.95 -9.02
C ALA A 78 -3.75 -12.06 -10.24
N ARG A 79 -5.02 -11.72 -10.45
CA ARG A 79 -5.44 -10.79 -11.51
C ARG A 79 -5.00 -9.36 -11.20
N PHE A 80 -5.16 -8.93 -9.95
CA PHE A 80 -4.70 -7.63 -9.50
C PHE A 80 -3.19 -7.46 -9.74
N GLU A 81 -2.39 -8.44 -9.35
CA GLU A 81 -0.93 -8.38 -9.52
C GLU A 81 -0.48 -8.51 -10.98
N ALA A 82 -1.26 -9.21 -11.83
CA ALA A 82 -1.02 -9.27 -13.27
C ALA A 82 -1.26 -7.90 -13.95
N GLU A 83 -2.29 -7.16 -13.52
CA GLU A 83 -2.66 -5.87 -14.10
C GLU A 83 -1.77 -4.73 -13.58
N TYR A 84 -1.66 -4.57 -12.25
CA TYR A 84 -1.02 -3.39 -11.66
C TYR A 84 0.43 -3.65 -11.22
N GLY A 85 0.84 -4.91 -11.13
CA GLY A 85 2.13 -5.36 -10.63
C GLY A 85 2.06 -6.02 -9.25
N ARG A 86 3.10 -6.78 -8.90
CA ARG A 86 3.21 -7.48 -7.62
C ARG A 86 3.07 -6.51 -6.44
N GLN A 87 2.34 -6.88 -5.40
CA GLN A 87 2.08 -5.99 -4.26
C GLN A 87 3.34 -5.45 -3.57
N ARG A 88 4.40 -6.27 -3.46
CA ARG A 88 5.70 -5.83 -2.92
C ARG A 88 6.34 -4.76 -3.80
N THR A 89 6.26 -4.90 -5.12
CA THR A 89 6.73 -3.89 -6.08
C THR A 89 5.89 -2.62 -6.03
N LEU A 90 4.58 -2.73 -5.80
CA LEU A 90 3.71 -1.58 -5.59
C LEU A 90 4.04 -0.83 -4.30
N LEU A 91 4.39 -1.53 -3.21
CA LEU A 91 4.85 -0.89 -1.97
C LEU A 91 6.15 -0.11 -2.19
N VAL A 92 7.12 -0.70 -2.90
CA VAL A 92 8.35 0.00 -3.29
C VAL A 92 8.01 1.27 -4.08
N ALA A 93 7.12 1.18 -5.08
CA ALA A 93 6.71 2.34 -5.86
C ALA A 93 6.03 3.43 -5.00
N CYS A 94 5.24 3.06 -3.98
CA CYS A 94 4.68 4.02 -3.03
C CYS A 94 5.78 4.76 -2.24
N ILE A 95 6.79 4.02 -1.76
CA ILE A 95 7.90 4.58 -0.98
C ILE A 95 8.78 5.48 -1.85
N GLU A 96 9.15 5.03 -3.05
CA GLU A 96 9.91 5.82 -4.02
C GLU A 96 9.16 7.11 -4.40
N TRP A 97 7.84 7.03 -4.55
CA TRP A 97 7.02 8.22 -4.80
C TRP A 97 7.10 9.21 -3.64
N LEU A 98 6.98 8.75 -2.39
CA LEU A 98 7.12 9.62 -1.20
C LEU A 98 8.50 10.27 -1.13
N LEU A 99 9.58 9.50 -1.33
CA LEU A 99 10.95 10.01 -1.33
C LEU A 99 11.18 11.05 -2.45
N ALA A 100 10.65 10.80 -3.64
CA ALA A 100 10.76 11.72 -4.78
C ALA A 100 9.97 13.02 -4.60
N HIS A 101 9.08 13.10 -3.60
CA HIS A 101 8.33 14.30 -3.22
C HIS A 101 8.75 14.83 -1.84
N ASP A 102 10.00 14.53 -1.44
CA ASP A 102 10.65 15.05 -0.23
C ASP A 102 9.96 14.70 1.09
N PHE A 103 9.15 13.62 1.11
CA PHE A 103 8.60 13.10 2.36
C PHE A 103 9.62 12.26 3.13
N GLU A 104 9.68 12.46 4.44
CA GLU A 104 10.42 11.60 5.36
C GLU A 104 9.72 10.24 5.53
N VAL A 105 10.23 9.21 4.86
CA VAL A 105 9.75 7.83 4.99
C VAL A 105 10.45 7.15 6.18
N PRO A 106 9.72 6.51 7.11
CA PRO A 106 10.33 5.77 8.21
C PRO A 106 11.29 4.69 7.73
N GLU A 107 12.42 4.56 8.42
CA GLU A 107 13.44 3.56 8.12
C GLU A 107 12.86 2.14 8.09
N GLY A 108 11.99 1.81 9.06
CA GLY A 108 11.34 0.50 9.12
C GLY A 108 10.48 0.17 7.88
N ALA A 109 9.90 1.18 7.22
CA ALA A 109 9.17 0.98 5.97
C ALA A 109 10.13 0.68 4.81
N MET A 110 11.24 1.42 4.70
CA MET A 110 12.27 1.18 3.68
C MET A 110 12.93 -0.19 3.84
N GLN A 111 13.31 -0.55 5.07
CA GLN A 111 13.90 -1.86 5.39
C GLN A 111 12.93 -3.01 5.05
N ALA A 112 11.67 -2.92 5.46
CA ALA A 112 10.66 -3.96 5.16
C ALA A 112 10.37 -4.08 3.64
N ALA A 113 10.54 -3.00 2.88
CA ALA A 113 10.43 -3.00 1.43
C ALA A 113 11.72 -3.48 0.72
N GLY A 114 12.81 -3.72 1.46
CA GLY A 114 14.12 -4.11 0.90
C GLY A 114 14.88 -2.97 0.23
N LEU A 115 14.53 -1.72 0.55
CA LEU A 115 15.21 -0.53 0.05
C LEU A 115 16.41 -0.18 0.93
N LYS A 116 17.47 0.35 0.30
CA LYS A 116 18.64 0.85 1.04
C LYS A 116 18.24 2.11 1.80
N VAL A 117 18.56 2.13 3.09
CA VAL A 117 18.41 3.33 3.93
C VAL A 117 19.61 4.23 3.65
N PRO A 118 19.42 5.54 3.37
CA PRO A 118 20.53 6.49 3.30
C PRO A 118 21.25 6.53 4.66
N ALA A 119 22.58 6.48 4.64
CA ALA A 119 23.42 6.55 5.84
C ALA A 119 23.35 7.92 6.53
#